data_AF-A0A2W2DB29-F1
#
_entry.id   AF-A0A2W2DB29-F1
#
_cell.length_a   1.000
_cell.length_b   1.000
_cell.length_c   1.000
_cell.angle_alpha   90.00
_cell.angle_beta   90.00
_cell.angle_gamma   90.00
#
_symmetry.space_group_name_H-M   'P 1'
#
loop_
_entity.id
_entity.type
_entity.pdbx_description
1 polymer ?
#
loop_
_entity_poly.entity_id
_entity_poly.type
_entity_poly.pdbx_seq_one_letter_code
_entity_poly.pdbx_strand_id
1 'polypeptide(L)'
;MDDQHGADQRTPASVTEWSRLFVSYHQYEVSSVPGASGVAIYTLGDSLLHVSGPFQCVGFCGIHTGWIEARVRVLSGPPTQVDPDWDAISETTLCSPSGRLSIVGLMGGTAAGLTDVVVPRGLIRVRVHARDRLHETVRTDGDPPERHELHVWAVSEETPWRTVVADPQRRRWEQKPAKAAEWAMLSLVPRPSGRPASLPPLPPDPYQDDAGLPRVAVVRDRPAPVEVAPGVLPAGDLEVRLERIDGETLTWSWATADEPIFPRPLDTLPDDEPSTVRLTVGPGGFRLRHEGVLGRHAVTLGLIWDHLLDAAGSYPWREALRKQAAEATAQAEKIRRFQAEQEAEQWGGRPPSDRLRGLPGQARFLARVDRRLLDRIEALPAARQREVACWAARRAMRVAGLEQIGWIAEALAAAEADRPLPRSFTEQGGAAAYHRLRSDPEVPRTTAPMYTEPGAAGAGDRSQMLLQAFAFPALVALVNDDPLVAAIDAVSEAAVAHGDGRGQFLVDVHALLR
;
A
#
# COMPACT_ATOMS: atom_id res chain seq x y z
N MET A 1 -42.25 55.27 12.53
CA MET A 1 -43.08 54.11 12.15
C MET A 1 -42.49 53.54 10.87
N ASP A 2 -41.21 53.15 10.89
CA ASP A 2 -40.64 51.98 11.61
C ASP A 2 -41.05 50.70 10.87
N ASP A 3 -40.22 49.74 10.53
CA ASP A 3 -38.80 49.47 10.83
C ASP A 3 -38.42 48.31 9.87
N GLN A 4 -37.28 48.38 9.19
CA GLN A 4 -36.05 47.63 9.44
C GLN A 4 -35.91 46.21 8.82
N HIS A 5 -34.81 46.11 8.07
CA HIS A 5 -33.77 45.06 8.17
C HIS A 5 -34.08 43.68 7.60
N GLY A 6 -33.89 43.55 6.28
CA GLY A 6 -33.37 42.32 5.70
C GLY A 6 -31.89 42.18 6.06
N ALA A 7 -31.62 41.49 7.16
CA ALA A 7 -30.28 41.25 7.67
C ALA A 7 -29.45 40.42 6.68
N ASP A 8 -28.35 41.04 6.25
CA ASP A 8 -27.14 40.41 5.70
C ASP A 8 -26.64 39.38 6.73
N GLN A 9 -27.06 38.12 6.60
CA GLN A 9 -26.52 37.01 7.40
C GLN A 9 -25.09 36.69 6.93
N ARG A 10 -24.16 37.60 7.23
CA ARG A 10 -22.73 37.29 7.24
C ARG A 10 -22.52 36.29 8.37
N THR A 11 -22.24 35.05 8.00
CA THR A 11 -21.70 34.07 8.94
C THR A 11 -20.50 34.71 9.66
N PRO A 12 -20.45 34.76 10.99
CA PRO A 12 -19.39 35.46 11.69
C PRO A 12 -18.04 34.82 11.37
N ALA A 13 -17.05 35.66 11.06
CA ALA A 13 -15.66 35.22 10.93
C ALA A 13 -15.22 34.61 12.26
N SER A 14 -14.85 33.33 12.27
CA SER A 14 -14.34 32.68 13.48
C SER A 14 -12.85 32.96 13.60
N VAL A 15 -12.43 33.42 14.78
CA VAL A 15 -11.03 33.73 15.09
C VAL A 15 -10.61 32.91 16.29
N THR A 16 -9.48 32.22 16.20
CA THR A 16 -8.88 31.54 17.35
C THR A 16 -8.14 32.54 18.23
N GLU A 17 -8.04 32.25 19.52
CA GLU A 17 -7.15 32.97 20.42
C GLU A 17 -5.68 32.79 19.99
N TRP A 18 -4.84 33.76 20.37
CA TRP A 18 -3.39 33.62 20.20
C TRP A 18 -2.90 32.43 21.02
N SER A 19 -2.18 31.53 20.35
CA SER A 19 -1.64 30.31 20.95
C SER A 19 -0.13 30.29 20.79
N ARG A 20 0.58 29.87 21.83
CA ARG A 20 2.03 29.64 21.76
C ARG A 20 2.29 28.38 20.94
N LEU A 21 3.10 28.51 19.90
CA LEU A 21 3.54 27.41 19.04
C LEU A 21 5.05 27.28 19.14
N PHE A 22 5.54 26.09 19.45
CA PHE A 22 6.97 25.82 19.46
C PHE A 22 7.43 25.44 18.05
N VAL A 23 8.30 26.25 17.46
CA VAL A 23 8.85 26.03 16.11
C VAL A 23 10.28 25.50 16.20
N SER A 24 10.71 24.80 15.17
CA SER A 24 12.07 24.27 15.06
C SER A 24 12.51 24.31 13.62
N TYR A 25 13.80 24.57 13.38
CA TYR A 25 14.37 24.73 12.04
C TYR A 25 13.68 25.83 11.21
N HIS A 26 13.32 26.94 11.85
CA HIS A 26 12.61 28.07 11.25
C HIS A 26 11.22 27.74 10.69
N GLN A 27 10.58 26.64 11.08
CA GLN A 27 9.37 26.22 10.39
C GLN A 27 8.28 25.60 11.27
N TYR A 28 7.07 25.68 10.74
CA TYR A 28 5.90 24.93 11.16
C TYR A 28 5.11 24.47 9.92
N GLU A 29 4.28 23.45 10.10
CA GLU A 29 3.43 22.91 9.07
C GLU A 29 1.99 23.37 9.27
N VAL A 30 1.31 23.68 8.17
CA VAL A 30 -0.13 23.86 8.11
C VAL A 30 -0.68 22.70 7.30
N SER A 31 -1.59 21.93 7.87
CA SER A 31 -2.16 20.75 7.22
C SER A 31 -3.67 20.65 7.43
N SER A 32 -4.37 20.22 6.39
CA SER A 32 -5.82 19.91 6.41
C SER A 32 -6.11 18.41 6.47
N VAL A 33 -5.07 17.58 6.34
CA VAL A 33 -5.10 16.12 6.43
C VAL A 33 -3.91 15.69 7.28
N PRO A 34 -4.12 15.40 8.58
CA PRO A 34 -3.04 15.05 9.50
C PRO A 34 -2.20 13.87 8.99
N GLY A 35 -0.88 14.00 9.04
CA GLY A 35 0.03 12.92 8.64
C GLY A 35 0.14 12.68 7.14
N ALA A 36 -0.51 13.50 6.29
CA ALA A 36 -0.29 13.52 4.85
C ALA A 36 1.12 14.07 4.55
N SER A 37 2.14 13.26 4.81
CA SER A 37 3.55 13.59 4.58
C SER A 37 3.78 14.04 3.13
N GLY A 38 3.88 15.35 2.92
CA GLY A 38 4.41 15.94 1.70
C GLY A 38 5.76 16.60 1.95
N VAL A 39 6.62 16.02 2.81
CA VAL A 39 8.01 16.44 3.01
C VAL A 39 8.83 16.09 1.76
N ALA A 40 8.40 16.59 0.61
CA ALA A 40 9.07 16.45 -0.66
C ALA A 40 10.02 17.63 -0.82
N ILE A 41 11.24 17.31 -1.25
CA ILE A 41 12.35 18.25 -1.38
C ILE A 41 12.21 19.04 -2.69
N TYR A 42 11.04 19.63 -2.95
CA TYR A 42 10.90 20.68 -3.96
C TYR A 42 10.65 22.02 -3.27
N THR A 43 11.25 23.06 -3.82
CA THR A 43 11.19 24.39 -3.25
C THR A 43 10.35 25.25 -4.17
N LEU A 44 9.15 25.62 -3.71
CA LEU A 44 8.26 26.58 -4.34
C LEU A 44 7.65 27.47 -3.28
N GLY A 45 7.91 28.77 -3.35
CA GLY A 45 7.48 29.73 -2.35
C GLY A 45 8.50 30.82 -2.10
N ASP A 46 8.35 31.50 -0.96
CA ASP A 46 9.23 32.58 -0.52
C ASP A 46 9.72 32.38 0.92
N SER A 47 10.30 33.42 1.53
CA SER A 47 10.84 33.34 2.89
C SER A 47 9.81 33.25 4.00
N LEU A 48 8.50 33.28 3.68
CA LEU A 48 7.41 33.11 4.65
C LEU A 48 6.61 31.83 4.41
N LEU A 49 6.39 31.43 3.15
CA LEU A 49 5.54 30.29 2.84
C LEU A 49 6.11 29.45 1.70
N HIS A 50 6.17 28.13 1.90
CA HIS A 50 6.39 27.16 0.84
C HIS A 50 5.17 26.26 0.61
N VAL A 51 4.90 25.95 -0.65
CA VAL A 51 3.93 24.93 -1.06
C VAL A 51 4.55 23.56 -0.82
N SER A 52 3.81 22.65 -0.18
CA SER A 52 4.31 21.31 0.17
C SER A 52 3.33 20.18 -0.19
N GLY A 53 2.20 20.51 -0.80
CA GLY A 53 1.27 19.55 -1.39
C GLY A 53 -0.16 20.06 -1.46
N PRO A 54 -1.15 19.23 -1.88
CA PRO A 54 -2.54 19.65 -1.97
C PRO A 54 -3.16 19.91 -0.60
N PHE A 55 -2.69 19.26 0.46
CA PHE A 55 -3.30 19.33 1.78
C PHE A 55 -2.46 20.13 2.79
N GLN A 56 -1.25 20.56 2.41
CA GLN A 56 -0.29 21.15 3.33
C GLN A 56 0.62 22.22 2.72
N CYS A 57 1.05 23.16 3.56
CA CYS A 57 2.09 24.13 3.28
C CYS A 57 2.97 24.38 4.51
N VAL A 58 4.18 24.88 4.30
CA VAL A 58 5.13 25.19 5.37
C VAL A 58 5.22 26.69 5.56
N GLY A 59 5.08 27.15 6.80
CA GLY A 59 5.33 28.53 7.20
C GLY A 59 6.73 28.69 7.80
N PHE A 60 7.39 29.80 7.49
CA PHE A 60 8.76 30.08 7.93
C PHE A 60 8.86 31.25 8.92
N CYS A 61 9.64 31.05 9.98
CA CYS A 61 9.87 32.00 11.05
C CYS A 61 11.26 32.65 10.98
N GLY A 62 11.39 33.84 11.56
CA GLY A 62 12.67 34.52 11.78
C GLY A 62 13.56 33.76 12.77
N ILE A 63 12.96 33.20 13.82
CA ILE A 63 13.68 32.37 14.81
C ILE A 63 13.95 30.95 14.30
N HIS A 64 15.09 30.37 14.65
CA HIS A 64 15.40 28.98 14.31
C HIS A 64 14.58 28.01 15.16
N THR A 65 14.69 28.13 16.48
CA THR A 65 13.98 27.26 17.43
C THR A 65 13.48 28.10 18.60
N GLY A 66 12.21 27.96 18.95
CA GLY A 66 11.64 28.69 20.07
C GLY A 66 10.13 28.85 19.96
N TRP A 67 9.58 29.76 20.74
CA TRP A 67 8.14 30.02 20.77
C TRP A 67 7.78 31.20 19.88
N ILE A 68 6.79 31.00 19.03
CA ILE A 68 6.04 32.08 18.37
C ILE A 68 4.63 32.12 18.94
N GLU A 69 3.91 33.19 18.62
CA GLU A 69 2.47 33.27 18.79
C GLU A 69 1.79 33.09 17.43
N ALA A 70 0.80 32.20 17.35
CA ALA A 70 0.04 31.98 16.14
C ALA A 70 -1.47 31.95 16.38
N ARG A 71 -2.25 32.32 15.37
CA ARG A 71 -3.72 32.15 15.35
C ARG A 71 -4.27 31.98 13.93
N VAL A 72 -5.51 31.49 13.85
CA VAL A 72 -6.26 31.33 12.59
C VAL A 72 -7.48 32.24 12.59
N ARG A 73 -7.73 32.89 11.46
CA ARG A 73 -8.94 33.66 11.14
C ARG A 73 -9.63 33.05 9.94
N VAL A 74 -10.84 32.57 10.13
CA VAL A 74 -11.67 32.03 9.05
C VAL A 74 -12.59 33.14 8.56
N LEU A 75 -12.49 33.46 7.28
CA LEU A 75 -13.15 34.58 6.63
C LEU A 75 -14.18 34.07 5.63
N SER A 76 -15.21 34.88 5.37
CA SER A 76 -16.21 34.60 4.33
C SER A 76 -15.68 34.82 2.91
N GLY A 77 -14.54 35.49 2.76
CA GLY A 77 -13.93 35.80 1.47
C GLY A 77 -12.54 36.44 1.62
N PRO A 78 -11.90 36.83 0.51
CA PRO A 78 -10.56 37.40 0.53
C PRO A 78 -10.53 38.74 1.30
N PRO A 79 -9.52 38.99 2.15
CA PRO A 79 -9.34 40.28 2.79
C PRO A 79 -9.21 41.40 1.75
N THR A 80 -10.01 42.46 1.89
CA THR A 80 -10.02 43.62 0.98
C THR A 80 -8.90 44.61 1.26
N GLN A 81 -8.35 44.59 2.49
CA GLN A 81 -7.27 45.45 2.92
C GLN A 81 -6.18 44.61 3.59
N VAL A 82 -4.95 45.05 3.37
CA VAL A 82 -3.76 44.54 4.05
C VAL A 82 -3.34 45.59 5.05
N ASP A 83 -3.29 45.22 6.32
CA ASP A 83 -2.74 46.07 7.38
C ASP A 83 -1.25 46.33 7.07
N PRO A 84 -0.80 47.59 7.00
CA PRO A 84 0.59 47.93 6.68
C PRO A 84 1.60 47.46 7.74
N ASP A 85 1.15 47.09 8.95
CA ASP A 85 2.02 46.70 10.07
C ASP A 85 2.55 45.25 9.98
N TRP A 86 2.24 44.52 8.91
CA TRP A 86 2.78 43.17 8.69
C TRP A 86 4.11 43.20 7.92
N ASP A 87 5.13 42.53 8.45
CA ASP A 87 6.46 42.43 7.83
C ASP A 87 6.43 41.63 6.52
N ALA A 88 5.61 40.58 6.47
CA ALA A 88 5.52 39.68 5.33
C ALA A 88 4.13 39.05 5.23
N ILE A 89 3.66 38.86 3.99
CA ILE A 89 2.38 38.21 3.71
C ILE A 89 2.51 37.37 2.45
N SER A 90 2.15 36.09 2.55
CA SER A 90 2.19 35.14 1.43
C SER A 90 0.99 34.22 1.48
N GLU A 91 0.51 33.78 0.32
CA GLU A 91 -0.69 32.94 0.23
C GLU A 91 -0.54 31.77 -0.72
N THR A 92 -1.24 30.68 -0.42
CA THR A 92 -1.33 29.46 -1.24
C THR A 92 -2.70 28.80 -1.10
N THR A 93 -3.01 27.90 -2.02
CA THR A 93 -4.25 27.12 -2.00
C THR A 93 -4.00 25.74 -1.38
N LEU A 94 -4.93 25.27 -0.54
CA LEU A 94 -4.98 23.90 -0.05
C LEU A 94 -6.39 23.31 -0.32
N CYS A 95 -6.50 22.00 -0.43
CA CYS A 95 -7.76 21.27 -0.34
C CYS A 95 -8.00 20.89 1.12
N SER A 96 -9.19 21.09 1.67
CA SER A 96 -9.62 20.64 3.00
C SER A 96 -10.86 19.76 2.87
N PRO A 97 -10.70 18.44 2.69
CA PRO A 97 -11.85 17.56 2.45
C PRO A 97 -12.81 17.50 3.64
N SER A 98 -12.24 17.43 4.85
CA SER A 98 -12.97 17.32 6.11
C SER A 98 -13.42 18.65 6.71
N GLY A 99 -12.94 19.79 6.17
CA GLY A 99 -13.19 21.10 6.77
C GLY A 99 -12.44 21.32 8.09
N ARG A 100 -11.29 20.65 8.23
CA ARG A 100 -10.38 20.78 9.37
C ARG A 100 -9.02 21.27 8.91
N LEU A 101 -8.36 22.04 9.75
CA LEU A 101 -7.01 22.55 9.55
C LEU A 101 -6.26 22.59 10.89
N SER A 102 -5.00 22.18 10.85
CA SER A 102 -4.10 22.12 12.00
C SER A 102 -2.79 22.83 11.67
N ILE A 103 -2.21 23.48 12.69
CA ILE A 103 -0.87 24.05 12.64
C ILE A 103 0.01 23.30 13.64
N VAL A 104 1.11 22.74 13.15
CA VAL A 104 1.97 21.84 13.91
C VAL A 104 3.42 22.33 13.82
N GLY A 105 4.08 22.46 14.97
CA GLY A 105 5.51 22.70 15.01
C GLY A 105 6.26 21.42 14.68
N LEU A 106 7.22 21.46 13.75
CA LEU A 106 7.91 20.27 13.22
C LEU A 106 8.39 19.30 14.31
N MET A 107 9.02 19.83 15.36
CA MET A 107 9.46 19.05 16.54
C MET A 107 8.74 19.48 17.82
N GLY A 108 7.88 20.50 17.76
CA GLY A 108 7.15 21.07 18.88
C GLY A 108 5.78 20.45 19.11
N GLY A 109 5.25 19.73 18.13
CA GLY A 109 3.92 19.15 18.18
C GLY A 109 2.80 20.18 17.97
N THR A 110 1.61 19.84 18.46
CA THR A 110 0.38 20.62 18.28
C THR A 110 0.16 21.62 19.42
N ALA A 111 -0.53 22.72 19.11
CA ALA A 111 -1.13 23.61 20.11
C ALA A 111 -2.65 23.47 20.09
N ALA A 112 -3.29 23.37 21.25
CA ALA A 112 -4.74 23.07 21.33
C ALA A 112 -5.62 24.07 20.57
N GLY A 113 -5.27 25.37 20.59
CA GLY A 113 -6.01 26.42 19.85
C GLY A 113 -5.75 26.44 18.35
N LEU A 114 -4.82 25.62 17.85
CA LEU A 114 -4.39 25.54 16.45
C LEU A 114 -4.57 24.14 15.86
N THR A 115 -5.26 23.24 16.55
CA THR A 115 -5.51 21.86 16.10
C THR A 115 -6.98 21.69 15.76
N ASP A 116 -7.27 21.03 14.63
CA ASP A 116 -8.62 20.73 14.14
C ASP A 116 -9.55 21.96 14.05
N VAL A 117 -8.95 23.10 13.70
CA VAL A 117 -9.67 24.35 13.46
C VAL A 117 -10.68 24.13 12.33
N VAL A 118 -11.93 24.50 12.59
CA VAL A 118 -13.01 24.39 11.59
C VAL A 118 -12.74 25.38 10.48
N VAL A 119 -12.63 24.90 9.25
CA VAL A 119 -12.45 25.71 8.03
C VAL A 119 -13.46 25.25 6.97
N PRO A 120 -13.69 26.03 5.89
CA PRO A 120 -14.56 25.58 4.82
C PRO A 120 -14.10 24.25 4.22
N ARG A 121 -15.05 23.36 3.90
CA ARG A 121 -14.78 22.15 3.13
C ARG A 121 -14.48 22.49 1.67
N GLY A 122 -13.66 21.67 1.01
CA GLY A 122 -13.29 21.86 -0.38
C GLY A 122 -11.99 22.66 -0.53
N LEU A 123 -11.89 23.50 -1.56
CA LEU A 123 -10.69 24.27 -1.82
C LEU A 123 -10.67 25.55 -0.96
N ILE A 124 -9.57 25.78 -0.26
CA ILE A 124 -9.36 26.93 0.62
C ILE A 124 -8.10 27.71 0.23
N ARG A 125 -8.15 29.03 0.39
CA ARG A 125 -6.96 29.88 0.34
C ARG A 125 -6.45 30.04 1.77
N VAL A 126 -5.15 29.85 1.95
CA VAL A 126 -4.44 30.13 3.21
C VAL A 126 -3.48 31.26 2.95
N ARG A 127 -3.67 32.39 3.63
CA ARG A 127 -2.77 33.55 3.61
C ARG A 127 -2.11 33.69 4.98
N VAL A 128 -0.79 33.56 5.01
CA VAL A 128 0.02 33.72 6.21
C VAL A 128 0.46 35.17 6.30
N HIS A 129 0.18 35.80 7.43
CA HIS A 129 0.69 37.11 7.82
C HIS A 129 1.71 36.89 8.93
N ALA A 130 2.86 37.56 8.85
CA ALA A 130 3.86 37.48 9.89
C ALA A 130 4.46 38.86 10.21
N ARG A 131 4.72 39.09 11.48
CA ARG A 131 5.33 40.32 12.01
C ARG A 131 6.26 40.01 13.18
N ASP A 132 7.08 40.98 13.54
CA ASP A 132 8.11 40.86 14.56
C ASP A 132 9.12 39.74 14.19
N ARG A 133 9.42 39.61 12.89
CA ARG A 133 10.26 38.54 12.31
C ARG A 133 11.75 38.84 12.44
N LEU A 134 12.21 38.94 13.69
CA LEU A 134 13.62 39.20 13.98
C LEU A 134 14.43 37.89 13.95
N HIS A 135 15.59 37.94 13.29
CA HIS A 135 16.55 36.84 13.34
C HIS A 135 17.05 36.63 14.77
N GLU A 136 17.28 35.38 15.18
CA GLU A 136 17.67 35.06 16.56
C GLU A 136 18.96 35.77 17.03
N THR A 137 19.86 36.08 16.09
CA THR A 137 21.12 36.78 16.39
C THR A 137 20.93 38.27 16.70
N VAL A 138 19.79 38.86 16.37
CA VAL A 138 19.48 40.27 16.64
C VAL A 138 18.35 40.45 17.65
N ARG A 139 17.61 39.38 17.97
CA ARG A 139 16.51 39.41 18.93
C ARG A 139 17.04 39.53 20.36
N THR A 140 16.37 40.33 21.16
CA THR A 140 16.63 40.60 22.58
C THR A 140 15.40 40.27 23.43
N ASP A 141 15.56 40.19 24.75
CA ASP A 141 14.46 39.93 25.69
C ASP A 141 13.40 41.07 25.71
N GLY A 142 13.74 42.25 25.18
CA GLY A 142 12.82 43.39 25.07
C GLY A 142 11.95 43.36 23.81
N ASP A 143 12.26 42.49 22.85
CA ASP A 143 11.51 42.41 21.60
C ASP A 143 10.21 41.61 21.77
N PRO A 144 9.12 42.01 21.08
CA PRO A 144 7.88 41.23 21.09
C PRO A 144 8.11 39.82 20.50
N PRO A 145 7.29 38.83 20.90
CA PRO A 145 7.31 37.51 20.27
C PRO A 145 6.94 37.61 18.79
N GLU A 146 7.51 36.75 17.96
CA GLU A 146 7.16 36.66 16.54
C GLU A 146 5.71 36.17 16.43
N ARG A 147 4.93 36.83 15.57
CA ARG A 147 3.48 36.64 15.49
C ARG A 147 3.05 36.25 14.09
N HIS A 148 2.33 35.14 13.99
CA HIS A 148 1.80 34.60 12.74
C HIS A 148 0.27 34.54 12.77
N GLU A 149 -0.39 35.09 11.76
CA GLU A 149 -1.84 35.04 11.63
C GLU A 149 -2.21 34.43 10.27
N LEU A 150 -3.00 33.35 10.29
CA LEU A 150 -3.43 32.67 9.08
C LEU A 150 -4.85 33.06 8.75
N HIS A 151 -5.07 33.69 7.59
CA HIS A 151 -6.40 33.95 7.06
C HIS A 151 -6.80 32.82 6.13
N VAL A 152 -7.97 32.24 6.38
CA VAL A 152 -8.48 31.08 5.62
C VAL A 152 -9.88 31.37 5.09
N TRP A 153 -10.11 31.17 3.80
CA TRP A 153 -11.43 31.31 3.18
C TRP A 153 -11.63 30.32 2.02
N ALA A 154 -12.88 30.04 1.68
CA ALA A 154 -13.23 29.17 0.57
C ALA A 154 -12.91 29.81 -0.78
N VAL A 155 -12.47 29.00 -1.74
CA VAL A 155 -12.27 29.40 -3.14
C VAL A 155 -12.78 28.31 -4.07
N SER A 156 -13.14 28.66 -5.30
CA SER A 156 -13.47 27.70 -6.37
C SER A 156 -12.33 27.54 -7.39
N GLU A 157 -11.24 28.28 -7.21
CA GLU A 157 -10.13 28.36 -8.14
C GLU A 157 -8.79 28.20 -7.41
N GLU A 158 -7.99 27.25 -7.88
CA GLU A 158 -6.58 27.13 -7.53
C GLU A 158 -5.78 28.06 -8.43
N THR A 159 -5.03 28.95 -7.80
CA THR A 159 -4.07 29.83 -8.48
C THR A 159 -2.70 29.67 -7.81
N PRO A 160 -1.60 30.01 -8.51
CA PRO A 160 -0.26 29.92 -7.95
C PRO A 160 -0.15 30.60 -6.59
N TRP A 161 0.82 30.13 -5.80
CA TRP A 161 1.22 30.82 -4.58
C TRP A 161 1.69 32.24 -4.92
N ARG A 162 1.54 33.16 -3.97
CA ARG A 162 1.84 34.57 -4.19
C ARG A 162 2.43 35.22 -2.95
N THR A 163 3.50 35.98 -3.14
CA THR A 163 3.96 36.99 -2.17
C THR A 163 3.09 38.24 -2.30
N VAL A 164 2.35 38.59 -1.24
CA VAL A 164 1.51 39.79 -1.16
C VAL A 164 2.31 40.96 -0.60
N VAL A 165 3.04 40.74 0.49
CA VAL A 165 4.00 41.68 1.09
C VAL A 165 5.32 40.94 1.25
N ALA A 166 6.37 41.47 0.62
CA ALA A 166 7.67 40.84 0.62
C ALA A 166 8.41 41.11 1.92
N ASP A 167 8.88 40.04 2.54
CA ASP A 167 9.78 40.07 3.69
C ASP A 167 11.03 40.94 3.40
N PRO A 168 11.33 41.96 4.22
CA PRO A 168 12.52 42.79 4.05
C PRO A 168 13.83 41.99 4.18
N GLN A 169 13.84 40.86 4.89
CA GLN A 169 15.03 40.02 5.11
C GLN A 169 15.21 38.92 4.05
N ARG A 170 14.49 39.00 2.91
CA ARG A 170 14.38 37.97 1.83
C ARG A 170 15.50 36.92 1.81
N ARG A 171 15.20 35.72 2.32
CA ARG A 171 15.94 34.52 1.89
C ARG A 171 15.50 34.17 0.47
N ARG A 172 16.42 34.23 -0.49
CA ARG A 172 16.15 33.80 -1.87
C ARG A 172 16.38 32.31 -1.99
N TRP A 173 15.30 31.55 -2.03
CA TRP A 173 15.33 30.13 -2.33
C TRP A 173 15.33 29.89 -3.84
N GLU A 174 16.18 28.99 -4.31
CA GLU A 174 16.13 28.51 -5.68
C GLU A 174 14.79 27.78 -5.90
N GLN A 175 13.97 28.29 -6.82
CA GLN A 175 12.70 27.68 -7.18
C GLN A 175 12.95 26.44 -8.05
N LYS A 176 12.25 25.33 -7.77
CA LYS A 176 12.42 24.06 -8.48
C LYS A 176 11.13 23.56 -9.13
N PRO A 177 10.55 24.30 -10.12
CA PRO A 177 9.27 23.96 -10.73
C PRO A 177 9.26 22.59 -11.41
N ALA A 178 10.37 22.18 -12.06
CA ALA A 178 10.48 20.85 -12.66
C ALA A 178 10.37 19.74 -11.61
N LYS A 179 10.98 19.91 -10.43
CA LYS A 179 10.92 18.94 -9.34
C LYS A 179 9.54 18.91 -8.68
N ALA A 180 8.87 20.05 -8.61
CA ALA A 180 7.50 20.14 -8.13
C ALA A 180 6.51 19.44 -9.07
N ALA A 181 6.68 19.61 -10.39
CA ALA A 181 5.87 18.90 -11.38
C ALA A 181 6.17 17.39 -11.42
N GLU A 182 7.45 16.99 -11.24
CA GLU A 182 7.83 15.59 -11.04
C GLU A 182 7.06 14.98 -9.86
N TRP A 183 7.12 15.63 -8.70
CA TRP A 183 6.40 15.19 -7.51
C TRP A 183 4.89 15.16 -7.73
N ALA A 184 4.32 16.20 -8.32
CA ALA A 184 2.88 16.32 -8.53
C ALA A 184 2.34 15.18 -9.41
N MET A 185 3.06 14.82 -10.48
CA MET A 185 2.69 13.69 -11.31
C MET A 185 2.80 12.38 -10.53
N LEU A 186 3.90 12.14 -9.82
CA LEU A 186 4.07 10.94 -8.98
C LEU A 186 2.99 10.80 -7.90
N SER A 187 2.48 11.92 -7.37
CA SER A 187 1.38 11.94 -6.41
C SER A 187 0.02 11.63 -7.04
N LEU A 188 -0.20 11.98 -8.31
CA LEU A 188 -1.42 11.65 -9.03
C LEU A 188 -1.46 10.18 -9.49
N VAL A 189 -0.30 9.56 -9.72
CA VAL A 189 -0.19 8.13 -10.06
C VAL A 189 0.46 7.33 -8.94
N PRO A 190 -0.15 7.31 -7.72
CA PRO A 190 0.48 6.71 -6.55
C PRO A 190 0.73 5.23 -6.81
N ARG A 191 1.97 4.82 -6.59
CA ARG A 191 2.33 3.40 -6.62
C ARG A 191 2.05 2.82 -5.25
N PRO A 192 1.39 1.65 -5.16
CA PRO A 192 1.31 0.92 -3.92
C PRO A 192 2.74 0.82 -3.38
N SER A 193 3.00 1.43 -2.23
CA SER A 193 4.21 1.11 -1.50
C SER A 193 4.22 -0.41 -1.38
N GLY A 194 5.39 -1.06 -1.48
CA GLY A 194 5.52 -2.52 -1.43
C GLY A 194 5.13 -3.14 -0.08
N ARG A 195 4.15 -2.54 0.62
CA ARG A 195 3.48 -3.04 1.79
C ARG A 195 3.07 -4.49 1.51
N PRO A 196 3.54 -5.43 2.33
CA PRO A 196 3.15 -6.82 2.20
C PRO A 196 1.62 -6.93 2.21
N ALA A 197 1.06 -7.69 1.27
CA ALA A 197 -0.37 -7.96 1.16
C ALA A 197 -0.98 -8.62 2.43
N SER A 198 -0.14 -9.03 3.38
CA SER A 198 -0.54 -9.61 4.67
C SER A 198 -1.05 -8.57 5.69
N LEU A 199 -0.84 -7.27 5.45
CA LEU A 199 -1.41 -6.24 6.31
C LEU A 199 -2.81 -5.86 5.79
N PRO A 200 -3.84 -5.83 6.64
CA PRO A 200 -5.15 -5.38 6.22
C PRO A 200 -5.06 -3.95 5.63
N PRO A 201 -5.88 -3.64 4.62
CA PRO A 201 -5.97 -2.29 4.09
C PRO A 201 -6.24 -1.34 5.27
N LEU A 202 -5.51 -0.23 5.32
CA LEU A 202 -5.83 0.79 6.31
C LEU A 202 -7.25 1.27 6.03
N PRO A 203 -8.07 1.50 7.08
CA PRO A 203 -9.35 2.16 6.88
C PRO A 203 -9.13 3.49 6.15
N PRO A 204 -10.06 3.91 5.27
CA PRO A 204 -9.95 5.19 4.60
C PRO A 204 -9.82 6.30 5.64
N ASP A 205 -8.86 7.20 5.42
CA ASP A 205 -8.59 8.31 6.31
C ASP A 205 -9.80 9.25 6.31
N PRO A 206 -10.49 9.47 7.46
CA PRO A 206 -11.66 10.34 7.51
C PRO A 206 -11.35 11.79 7.10
N TYR A 207 -10.08 12.19 7.11
CA TYR A 207 -9.66 13.51 6.64
C TYR A 207 -9.59 13.63 5.11
N GLN A 208 -9.66 12.51 4.37
CA GLN A 208 -9.57 12.45 2.90
C GLN A 208 -10.91 12.17 2.22
N ASP A 209 -12.03 12.25 2.95
CA ASP A 209 -13.35 12.07 2.36
C ASP A 209 -13.74 13.28 1.48
N ASP A 210 -13.52 13.09 0.18
CA ASP A 210 -13.88 14.05 -0.87
C ASP A 210 -15.32 13.90 -1.36
N ALA A 211 -16.12 12.99 -0.78
CA ALA A 211 -17.48 12.75 -1.23
C ALA A 211 -18.32 14.03 -1.14
N GLY A 212 -18.97 14.36 -2.26
CA GLY A 212 -19.86 15.52 -2.37
C GLY A 212 -19.14 16.88 -2.45
N LEU A 213 -17.81 16.92 -2.57
CA LEU A 213 -17.11 18.18 -2.82
C LEU A 213 -17.28 18.62 -4.29
N PRO A 214 -17.48 19.92 -4.55
CA PRO A 214 -17.58 20.42 -5.92
C PRO A 214 -16.25 20.30 -6.65
N ARG A 215 -16.31 20.02 -7.95
CA ARG A 215 -15.15 20.15 -8.85
C ARG A 215 -14.78 21.63 -8.98
N VAL A 216 -13.50 21.92 -9.09
CA VAL A 216 -12.90 23.27 -9.07
C VAL A 216 -12.22 23.60 -10.39
N ALA A 217 -11.65 24.80 -10.48
CA ALA A 217 -10.80 25.20 -11.59
C ALA A 217 -9.34 25.40 -11.15
N VAL A 218 -8.41 25.11 -12.05
CA VAL A 218 -6.98 25.48 -11.94
C VAL A 218 -6.72 26.59 -12.95
N VAL A 219 -6.20 27.72 -12.49
CA VAL A 219 -6.04 28.93 -13.31
C VAL A 219 -4.57 29.35 -13.36
N ARG A 220 -4.06 29.64 -14.56
CA ARG A 220 -2.72 30.16 -14.78
C ARG A 220 -2.76 31.34 -15.74
N ASP A 221 -2.19 32.46 -15.30
CA ASP A 221 -1.99 33.65 -16.12
C ASP A 221 -0.51 33.73 -16.55
N ARG A 222 -0.26 34.12 -17.81
CA ARG A 222 1.06 34.35 -18.39
C ARG A 222 1.04 35.66 -19.20
N PRO A 223 2.14 36.44 -19.20
CA PRO A 223 2.17 37.72 -19.90
C PRO A 223 2.14 37.58 -21.43
N ALA A 224 2.57 36.44 -21.97
CA ALA A 224 2.60 36.15 -23.40
C ALA A 224 1.82 34.86 -23.71
N PRO A 225 1.24 34.74 -24.93
CA PRO A 225 0.64 33.48 -25.40
C PRO A 225 1.62 32.32 -25.30
N VAL A 226 1.15 31.22 -24.72
CA VAL A 226 1.87 29.94 -24.65
C VAL A 226 1.11 28.93 -25.50
N GLU A 227 1.83 28.26 -26.40
CA GLU A 227 1.24 27.19 -27.19
C GLU A 227 1.04 25.94 -26.32
N VAL A 228 -0.21 25.49 -26.20
CA VAL A 228 -0.55 24.20 -25.58
C VAL A 228 -0.90 23.23 -26.71
N ALA A 229 0.06 22.37 -27.03
CA ALA A 229 -0.11 21.36 -28.09
C ALA A 229 -1.02 20.22 -27.59
N PRO A 230 -2.02 19.80 -28.38
CA PRO A 230 -2.72 18.55 -28.12
C PRO A 230 -1.74 17.37 -28.22
N GLY A 231 -2.00 16.31 -27.49
CA GLY A 231 -1.13 15.14 -27.48
C GLY A 231 -1.28 14.29 -26.23
N VAL A 232 -0.33 13.36 -26.06
CA VAL A 232 -0.31 12.40 -24.97
C VAL A 232 0.83 12.75 -24.02
N LEU A 233 0.51 12.96 -22.74
CA LEU A 233 1.49 13.19 -21.69
C LEU A 233 1.71 11.85 -20.96
N PRO A 234 2.94 11.31 -20.99
CA PRO A 234 3.21 10.01 -20.38
C PRO A 234 3.18 10.10 -18.85
N ALA A 235 2.49 9.18 -18.18
CA ALA A 235 2.38 9.11 -16.72
C ALA A 235 2.65 7.69 -16.17
N GLY A 236 3.57 6.96 -16.80
CA GLY A 236 3.97 5.61 -16.37
C GLY A 236 3.12 4.56 -17.05
N ASP A 237 2.27 3.86 -16.29
CA ASP A 237 1.26 2.93 -16.86
C ASP A 237 -0.01 3.64 -17.30
N LEU A 238 -0.11 4.94 -17.00
CA LEU A 238 -1.20 5.79 -17.41
C LEU A 238 -0.65 6.86 -18.34
N GLU A 239 -1.58 7.55 -18.99
CA GLU A 239 -1.31 8.70 -19.82
C GLU A 239 -2.42 9.73 -19.66
N VAL A 240 -2.08 11.00 -19.89
CA VAL A 240 -3.07 12.07 -20.03
C VAL A 240 -3.22 12.38 -21.52
N ARG A 241 -4.45 12.37 -22.01
CA ARG A 241 -4.79 12.79 -23.37
C ARG A 241 -5.30 14.22 -23.33
N LEU A 242 -4.60 15.10 -24.03
CA LEU A 242 -5.03 16.45 -24.35
C LEU A 242 -5.58 16.48 -25.77
N GLU A 243 -6.90 16.51 -25.90
CA GLU A 243 -7.58 16.50 -27.19
C GLU A 243 -8.16 17.89 -27.49
N ARG A 244 -7.90 18.43 -28.68
CA ARG A 244 -8.41 19.75 -29.05
C ARG A 244 -9.85 19.64 -29.53
N ILE A 245 -10.76 20.38 -28.89
CA ILE A 245 -12.16 20.51 -29.32
C ILE A 245 -12.27 21.63 -30.35
N ASP A 246 -11.69 22.80 -30.05
CA ASP A 246 -11.70 23.98 -30.92
C ASP A 246 -10.42 24.83 -30.76
N GLY A 247 -10.44 26.08 -31.22
CA GLY A 247 -9.29 26.98 -31.15
C GLY A 247 -8.83 27.30 -29.72
N GLU A 248 -9.74 27.27 -28.76
CA GLU A 248 -9.52 27.73 -27.38
C GLU A 248 -9.75 26.63 -26.34
N THR A 249 -10.36 25.51 -26.71
CA THR A 249 -10.81 24.47 -25.79
C THR A 249 -10.13 23.13 -26.08
N LEU A 250 -9.61 22.50 -25.02
CA LEU A 250 -9.12 21.13 -25.00
C LEU A 250 -9.84 20.29 -23.95
N THR A 251 -9.91 18.99 -24.16
CA THR A 251 -10.30 18.00 -23.15
C THR A 251 -9.04 17.42 -22.51
N TRP A 252 -9.05 17.30 -21.19
CA TRP A 252 -8.07 16.55 -20.40
C TRP A 252 -8.72 15.25 -19.93
N SER A 253 -8.13 14.11 -20.27
CA SER A 253 -8.62 12.81 -19.80
C SER A 253 -7.48 11.87 -19.43
N TRP A 254 -7.71 11.01 -18.46
CA TRP A 254 -6.79 9.93 -18.10
C TRP A 254 -7.12 8.67 -18.88
N ALA A 255 -6.09 7.93 -19.30
CA ALA A 255 -6.21 6.62 -19.90
C ALA A 255 -5.09 5.69 -19.42
N THR A 256 -5.29 4.39 -19.56
CA THR A 256 -4.20 3.41 -19.45
C THR A 256 -3.26 3.57 -20.64
N ALA A 257 -1.96 3.56 -20.40
CA ALA A 257 -0.96 3.57 -21.46
C ALA A 257 -0.98 2.24 -22.23
N ASP A 258 -0.75 2.30 -23.54
CA ASP A 258 -0.67 1.10 -24.38
C ASP A 258 0.48 0.16 -23.96
N GLU A 259 1.57 0.74 -23.47
CA GLU A 259 2.76 0.04 -22.99
C GLU A 259 3.04 0.39 -21.52
N PRO A 260 2.37 -0.30 -20.55
CA PRO A 260 2.67 -0.11 -19.14
C PRO A 260 4.09 -0.56 -18.83
N ILE A 261 4.77 0.20 -17.96
CA ILE A 261 6.20 0.00 -17.65
C ILE A 261 6.41 -0.74 -16.33
N PHE A 262 5.40 -0.83 -15.47
CA PHE A 262 5.50 -1.53 -14.18
C PHE A 262 5.05 -2.99 -14.30
N PRO A 263 5.63 -3.90 -13.48
CA PRO A 263 5.29 -5.34 -13.52
C PRO A 263 3.84 -5.65 -13.09
N ARG A 264 3.22 -4.71 -12.36
CA ARG A 264 1.78 -4.72 -12.05
C ARG A 264 1.22 -3.36 -12.49
N PRO A 265 0.61 -3.29 -13.68
CA PRO A 265 0.07 -2.04 -14.21
C PRO A 265 -1.01 -1.45 -13.29
N LEU A 266 -1.10 -0.12 -13.25
CA LEU A 266 -2.26 0.55 -12.65
C LEU A 266 -3.48 0.39 -13.56
N ASP A 267 -4.60 0.02 -12.96
CA ASP A 267 -5.92 -0.07 -13.59
C ASP A 267 -6.88 1.04 -13.13
N THR A 268 -6.56 1.71 -12.03
CA THR A 268 -7.37 2.78 -11.44
C THR A 268 -6.88 4.13 -11.95
N LEU A 269 -7.78 4.89 -12.58
CA LEU A 269 -7.49 6.25 -13.04
C LEU A 269 -7.52 7.23 -11.86
N PRO A 270 -6.68 8.29 -11.87
CA PRO A 270 -6.76 9.34 -10.87
C PRO A 270 -8.13 10.03 -10.89
N ASP A 271 -8.67 10.22 -12.09
CA ASP A 271 -9.97 10.81 -12.36
C ASP A 271 -10.53 10.10 -13.60
N ASP A 272 -11.71 9.50 -13.47
CA ASP A 272 -12.41 8.82 -14.56
C ASP A 272 -13.31 9.76 -15.38
N GLU A 273 -13.55 10.97 -14.88
CA GLU A 273 -14.28 12.01 -15.59
C GLU A 273 -13.32 12.94 -16.36
N PRO A 274 -13.55 13.17 -17.67
CA PRO A 274 -12.77 14.14 -18.43
C PRO A 274 -13.07 15.58 -17.97
N SER A 275 -12.03 16.40 -17.96
CA SER A 275 -12.07 17.81 -17.58
C SER A 275 -11.78 18.72 -18.77
N THR A 276 -12.08 20.02 -18.65
CA THR A 276 -12.00 20.98 -19.77
C THR A 276 -10.89 21.98 -19.55
N VAL A 277 -10.02 22.21 -20.53
CA VAL A 277 -8.96 23.21 -20.51
C VAL A 277 -9.32 24.32 -21.51
N ARG A 278 -9.57 25.53 -21.02
CA ARG A 278 -9.83 26.72 -21.84
C ARG A 278 -8.62 27.63 -21.87
N LEU A 279 -8.29 28.13 -23.05
CA LEU A 279 -7.19 29.02 -23.33
C LEU A 279 -7.76 30.33 -23.88
N THR A 280 -7.62 31.41 -23.13
CA THR A 280 -8.11 32.73 -23.53
C THR A 280 -6.96 33.72 -23.61
N VAL A 281 -6.89 34.48 -24.70
CA VAL A 281 -5.95 35.60 -24.86
C VAL A 281 -6.70 36.90 -24.65
N GLY A 282 -6.21 37.73 -23.73
CA GLY A 282 -6.82 39.02 -23.42
C GLY A 282 -5.78 40.13 -23.23
N PRO A 283 -6.23 41.35 -22.91
CA PRO A 283 -5.36 42.51 -22.67
C PRO A 283 -4.33 42.28 -21.55
N GLY A 284 -4.64 41.40 -20.60
CA GLY A 284 -3.77 41.02 -19.48
C GLY A 284 -2.81 39.86 -19.78
N GLY A 285 -2.78 39.37 -21.03
CA GLY A 285 -1.97 38.24 -21.45
C GLY A 285 -2.79 36.98 -21.73
N PHE A 286 -2.15 35.83 -21.56
CA PHE A 286 -2.71 34.51 -21.78
C PHE A 286 -3.22 33.91 -20.47
N ARG A 287 -4.42 33.35 -20.50
CA ARG A 287 -5.02 32.65 -19.37
C ARG A 287 -5.37 31.23 -19.76
N LEU A 288 -4.85 30.28 -18.99
CA LEU A 288 -5.27 28.89 -18.98
C LEU A 288 -6.23 28.67 -17.81
N ARG A 289 -7.36 28.02 -18.07
CA ARG A 289 -8.34 27.61 -17.08
C ARG A 289 -8.69 26.14 -17.29
N HIS A 290 -8.28 25.28 -16.35
CA HIS A 290 -8.62 23.85 -16.34
C HIS A 290 -9.79 23.61 -15.37
N GLU A 291 -10.99 23.43 -15.92
CA GLU A 291 -12.28 23.31 -15.23
C GLU A 291 -12.70 21.86 -15.01
N GLY A 292 -13.49 21.65 -13.97
CA GLY A 292 -13.98 20.31 -13.64
C GLY A 292 -12.85 19.46 -13.10
N VAL A 293 -12.02 20.00 -12.20
CA VAL A 293 -10.92 19.28 -11.55
C VAL A 293 -11.35 18.84 -10.16
N LEU A 294 -11.02 17.62 -9.74
CA LEU A 294 -11.21 17.21 -8.33
C LEU A 294 -10.39 18.11 -7.38
N GLY A 295 -11.00 18.58 -6.29
CA GLY A 295 -10.36 19.51 -5.34
C GLY A 295 -8.99 19.02 -4.85
N ARG A 296 -8.88 17.73 -4.52
CA ARG A 296 -7.61 17.08 -4.11
C ARG A 296 -6.50 17.10 -5.16
N HIS A 297 -6.84 17.24 -6.44
CA HIS A 297 -5.89 17.27 -7.56
C HIS A 297 -5.57 18.70 -8.04
N ALA A 298 -6.28 19.72 -7.55
CA ALA A 298 -6.15 21.07 -8.08
C ALA A 298 -4.72 21.61 -7.96
N VAL A 299 -4.11 21.47 -6.77
CA VAL A 299 -2.74 21.94 -6.53
C VAL A 299 -1.72 21.15 -7.35
N THR A 300 -1.84 19.83 -7.43
CA THR A 300 -0.90 19.00 -8.21
C THR A 300 -0.99 19.29 -9.71
N LEU A 301 -2.20 19.41 -10.25
CA LEU A 301 -2.42 19.83 -11.64
C LEU A 301 -1.92 21.24 -11.89
N GLY A 302 -2.06 22.15 -10.92
CA GLY A 302 -1.49 23.49 -10.98
C GLY A 302 0.03 23.47 -11.15
N LEU A 303 0.74 22.65 -10.36
CA LEU A 303 2.20 22.47 -10.46
C LEU A 303 2.63 21.87 -11.80
N ILE A 304 1.85 20.92 -12.33
CA ILE A 304 2.09 20.34 -13.66
C ILE A 304 1.92 21.41 -14.73
N TRP A 305 0.85 22.20 -14.68
CA TRP A 305 0.61 23.28 -15.63
C TRP A 305 1.68 24.36 -15.58
N ASP A 306 2.15 24.75 -14.39
CA ASP A 306 3.24 25.71 -14.26
C ASP A 306 4.49 25.24 -15.02
N HIS A 307 4.84 23.95 -14.92
CA HIS A 307 5.96 23.40 -15.69
C HIS A 307 5.66 23.30 -17.19
N LEU A 308 4.50 22.77 -17.58
CA LEU A 308 4.16 22.57 -18.99
C LEU A 308 4.08 23.89 -19.77
N LEU A 309 3.62 24.96 -19.13
CA LEU A 309 3.54 26.29 -19.74
C LEU A 309 4.93 26.94 -19.90
N ASP A 310 5.87 26.64 -19.01
CA ASP A 310 7.20 27.25 -19.02
C ASP A 310 8.25 26.40 -19.79
N ALA A 311 7.99 25.10 -19.97
CA ALA A 311 8.90 24.13 -20.59
C ALA A 311 8.15 23.07 -21.42
N ALA A 312 7.44 23.51 -22.46
CA ALA A 312 6.68 22.62 -23.34
C ALA A 312 7.54 21.47 -23.91
N GLY A 313 7.01 20.24 -23.87
CA GLY A 313 7.69 19.02 -24.32
C GLY A 313 8.67 18.42 -23.31
N SER A 314 8.94 19.09 -22.18
CA SER A 314 9.68 18.51 -21.05
C SER A 314 8.73 17.81 -20.08
N TYR A 315 9.12 16.61 -19.65
CA TYR A 315 8.33 15.78 -18.73
C TYR A 315 9.24 15.20 -17.62
N PRO A 316 9.54 15.98 -16.56
CA PRO A 316 10.55 15.63 -15.56
C PRO A 316 10.23 14.35 -14.79
N TRP A 317 8.94 13.99 -14.69
CA TRP A 317 8.48 12.74 -14.08
C TRP A 317 8.82 11.47 -14.87
N ARG A 318 9.11 11.54 -16.18
CA ARG A 318 9.31 10.33 -17.00
C ARG A 318 10.48 9.49 -16.52
N GLU A 319 11.61 10.13 -16.22
CA GLU A 319 12.79 9.42 -15.76
C GLU A 319 12.59 8.84 -14.36
N ALA A 320 11.96 9.62 -13.46
CA ALA A 320 11.61 9.16 -12.12
C ALA A 320 10.70 7.92 -12.16
N LEU A 321 9.66 7.93 -12.99
CA LEU A 321 8.76 6.79 -13.18
C LEU A 321 9.47 5.57 -13.76
N ARG A 322 10.35 5.75 -14.76
CA ARG A 322 11.17 4.65 -15.33
C ARG A 322 12.10 4.05 -14.28
N LYS A 323 12.74 4.89 -13.46
CA LYS A 323 13.59 4.43 -12.37
C LYS A 323 12.78 3.60 -11.36
N GLN A 324 11.62 4.09 -10.93
CA GLN A 324 10.71 3.34 -10.04
C GLN A 324 10.26 2.01 -10.67
N ALA A 325 9.97 1.99 -11.97
CA ALA A 325 9.58 0.78 -12.68
C ALA A 325 10.70 -0.25 -12.77
N ALA A 326 11.94 0.19 -13.01
CA ALA A 326 13.11 -0.68 -13.00
C ALA A 326 13.37 -1.29 -11.61
N GLU A 327 13.29 -0.48 -10.56
CA GLU A 327 13.40 -0.93 -9.16
C GLU A 327 12.29 -1.93 -8.80
N ALA A 328 11.05 -1.66 -9.20
CA ALA A 328 9.91 -2.56 -8.99
C ALA A 328 10.08 -3.89 -9.73
N THR A 329 10.59 -3.87 -10.96
CA THR A 329 10.87 -5.07 -11.76
C THR A 329 11.95 -5.91 -11.10
N ALA A 330 13.06 -5.29 -10.67
CA ALA A 330 14.14 -5.97 -9.96
C ALA A 330 13.66 -6.60 -8.64
N GLN A 331 12.81 -5.88 -7.89
CA GLN A 331 12.23 -6.41 -6.66
C GLN A 331 11.24 -7.56 -6.93
N ALA A 332 10.41 -7.46 -7.96
CA ALA A 332 9.49 -8.53 -8.34
C ALA A 332 10.24 -9.79 -8.81
N GLU A 333 11.35 -9.63 -9.54
CA GLU A 333 12.23 -10.74 -9.90
C GLU A 333 12.90 -11.36 -8.67
N LYS A 334 13.41 -10.55 -7.74
CA LYS A 334 13.99 -11.04 -6.48
C LYS A 334 12.97 -11.82 -5.65
N ILE A 335 11.73 -11.33 -5.56
CA ILE A 335 10.64 -12.03 -4.86
C ILE A 335 10.32 -13.35 -5.58
N ARG A 336 10.17 -13.34 -6.92
CA ARG A 336 9.92 -14.56 -7.70
C ARG A 336 11.03 -15.59 -7.52
N ARG A 337 12.28 -15.15 -7.56
CA ARG A 337 13.45 -16.02 -7.35
C ARG A 337 13.45 -16.60 -5.94
N PHE A 338 13.23 -15.77 -4.93
CA PHE A 338 13.15 -16.24 -3.54
C PHE A 338 12.00 -17.23 -3.35
N GLN A 339 10.82 -16.97 -3.94
CA GLN A 339 9.69 -17.89 -3.91
C GLN A 339 10.00 -19.21 -4.62
N ALA A 340 10.66 -19.16 -5.79
CA ALA A 340 11.07 -20.35 -6.53
C ALA A 340 12.13 -21.17 -5.78
N GLU A 341 13.09 -20.50 -5.11
CA GLU A 341 14.09 -21.14 -4.25
C GLU A 341 13.42 -21.80 -3.04
N GLN A 342 12.50 -21.09 -2.35
CA GLN A 342 11.71 -21.63 -1.25
C GLN A 342 10.81 -22.80 -1.68
N GLU A 343 10.18 -22.72 -2.85
CA GLU A 343 9.41 -23.82 -3.41
C GLU A 343 10.33 -25.01 -3.71
N ALA A 344 11.47 -24.79 -4.37
CA ALA A 344 12.43 -25.84 -4.64
C ALA A 344 12.93 -26.52 -3.35
N GLU A 345 13.28 -25.76 -2.31
CA GLU A 345 13.67 -26.29 -0.99
C GLU A 345 12.56 -27.14 -0.36
N GLN A 346 11.32 -26.64 -0.35
CA GLN A 346 10.15 -27.39 0.15
C GLN A 346 9.88 -28.69 -0.63
N TRP A 347 10.38 -28.77 -1.86
CA TRP A 347 10.19 -29.90 -2.77
C TRP A 347 11.48 -30.71 -3.04
N GLY A 348 12.47 -30.63 -2.14
CA GLY A 348 13.68 -31.47 -2.22
C GLY A 348 14.72 -31.02 -3.25
N GLY A 349 14.80 -29.72 -3.51
CA GLY A 349 15.77 -29.08 -4.40
C GLY A 349 15.28 -28.83 -5.84
N ARG A 350 14.05 -29.21 -6.19
CA ARG A 350 13.46 -29.01 -7.52
C ARG A 350 11.97 -28.67 -7.44
N PRO A 351 11.46 -27.78 -8.31
CA PRO A 351 10.03 -27.45 -8.33
C PRO A 351 9.19 -28.68 -8.70
N PRO A 352 7.97 -28.82 -8.14
CA PRO A 352 7.05 -29.91 -8.46
C PRO A 352 6.41 -29.75 -9.85
N SER A 353 5.86 -30.84 -10.38
CA SER A 353 4.88 -30.78 -11.47
C SER A 353 3.58 -30.11 -11.00
N ASP A 354 2.74 -29.67 -11.93
CA ASP A 354 1.42 -29.12 -11.58
C ASP A 354 0.54 -30.14 -10.84
N ARG A 355 0.68 -31.43 -11.19
CA ARG A 355 -0.03 -32.52 -10.51
C ARG A 355 0.40 -32.63 -9.06
N LEU A 356 1.71 -32.65 -8.77
CA LEU A 356 2.23 -32.68 -7.41
C LEU A 356 1.90 -31.41 -6.62
N ARG A 357 1.90 -30.24 -7.27
CA ARG A 357 1.58 -28.95 -6.62
C ARG A 357 0.14 -28.93 -6.07
N GLY A 358 -0.78 -29.65 -6.71
CA GLY A 358 -2.18 -29.78 -6.27
C GLY A 358 -2.44 -30.78 -5.14
N LEU A 359 -1.43 -31.56 -4.71
CA LEU A 359 -1.61 -32.61 -3.70
C LEU A 359 -1.50 -32.08 -2.25
N PRO A 360 -2.12 -32.76 -1.27
CA PRO A 360 -1.99 -32.42 0.15
C PRO A 360 -0.55 -32.55 0.69
N GLY A 361 -0.33 -32.07 1.92
CA GLY A 361 0.99 -31.79 2.50
C GLY A 361 2.00 -32.96 2.54
N GLN A 362 1.56 -34.22 2.46
CA GLN A 362 2.46 -35.37 2.52
C GLN A 362 3.37 -35.52 1.30
N ALA A 363 3.00 -34.96 0.15
CA ALA A 363 3.88 -34.92 -1.02
C ALA A 363 5.14 -34.08 -0.75
N ARG A 364 5.02 -32.97 -0.01
CA ARG A 364 6.17 -32.12 0.39
C ARG A 364 7.07 -32.81 1.40
N PHE A 365 6.48 -33.60 2.32
CA PHE A 365 7.27 -34.43 3.22
C PHE A 365 8.10 -35.45 2.44
N LEU A 366 7.47 -36.23 1.56
CA LEU A 366 8.20 -37.23 0.76
C LEU A 366 9.26 -36.59 -0.14
N ALA A 367 8.98 -35.43 -0.73
CA ALA A 367 9.95 -34.70 -1.54
C ALA A 367 11.22 -34.33 -0.76
N ARG A 368 11.10 -33.90 0.50
CA ARG A 368 12.24 -33.54 1.35
C ARG A 368 13.03 -34.75 1.85
N VAL A 369 12.35 -35.88 2.05
CA VAL A 369 12.97 -37.12 2.51
C VAL A 369 13.64 -37.88 1.35
N ASP A 370 12.94 -38.06 0.24
CA ASP A 370 13.41 -38.75 -0.96
C ASP A 370 12.69 -38.25 -2.23
N ARG A 371 13.23 -37.19 -2.84
CA ARG A 371 12.68 -36.62 -4.08
C ARG A 371 12.64 -37.62 -5.23
N ARG A 372 13.64 -38.50 -5.34
CA ARG A 372 13.70 -39.47 -6.45
C ARG A 372 12.60 -40.52 -6.32
N LEU A 373 12.26 -40.92 -5.10
CA LEU A 373 11.16 -41.83 -4.85
C LEU A 373 9.83 -41.20 -5.23
N LEU A 374 9.58 -39.95 -4.82
CA LEU A 374 8.38 -39.20 -5.19
C LEU A 374 8.19 -39.12 -6.72
N ASP A 375 9.22 -38.70 -7.45
CA ASP A 375 9.19 -38.59 -8.91
C ASP A 375 8.91 -39.96 -9.58
N ARG A 376 9.47 -41.05 -9.01
CA ARG A 376 9.21 -42.41 -9.51
C ARG A 376 7.77 -42.84 -9.28
N ILE A 377 7.18 -42.55 -8.11
CA ILE A 377 5.78 -42.87 -7.81
C ILE A 377 4.84 -42.09 -8.74
N GLU A 378 5.12 -40.81 -8.98
CA GLU A 378 4.34 -39.98 -9.92
C GLU A 378 4.31 -40.58 -11.34
N ALA A 379 5.45 -41.08 -11.81
CA ALA A 379 5.59 -41.65 -13.15
C ALA A 379 4.92 -43.03 -13.35
N LEU A 380 4.46 -43.69 -12.28
CA LEU A 380 3.82 -45.00 -12.38
C LEU A 380 2.39 -44.91 -12.95
N PRO A 381 1.93 -45.95 -13.67
CA PRO A 381 0.51 -46.11 -13.96
C PRO A 381 -0.32 -46.23 -12.67
N ALA A 382 -1.58 -45.80 -12.73
CA ALA A 382 -2.53 -45.82 -11.61
C ALA A 382 -2.59 -47.15 -10.84
N ALA A 383 -2.63 -48.29 -11.55
CA ALA A 383 -2.64 -49.62 -10.93
C ALA A 383 -1.39 -49.89 -10.09
N ARG A 384 -0.21 -49.51 -10.60
CA ARG A 384 1.06 -49.67 -9.87
C ARG A 384 1.16 -48.71 -8.69
N GLN A 385 0.57 -47.52 -8.77
CA GLN A 385 0.46 -46.62 -7.61
C GLN A 385 -0.37 -47.25 -6.49
N ARG A 386 -1.51 -47.90 -6.82
CA ARG A 386 -2.32 -48.64 -5.84
C ARG A 386 -1.58 -49.81 -5.20
N GLU A 387 -0.84 -50.59 -5.98
CA GLU A 387 -0.03 -51.69 -5.46
C GLU A 387 1.03 -51.19 -4.46
N VAL A 388 1.70 -50.07 -4.79
CA VAL A 388 2.67 -49.42 -3.89
C VAL A 388 2.01 -48.94 -2.61
N ALA A 389 0.83 -48.33 -2.71
CA ALA A 389 0.06 -47.89 -1.55
C ALA A 389 -0.26 -49.06 -0.61
N CYS A 390 -0.82 -50.16 -1.15
CA CYS A 390 -1.18 -51.35 -0.38
C CYS A 390 0.05 -52.00 0.28
N TRP A 391 1.15 -52.11 -0.47
CA TRP A 391 2.41 -52.63 0.05
C TRP A 391 2.95 -51.79 1.22
N ALA A 392 2.93 -50.45 1.08
CA ALA A 392 3.41 -49.53 2.12
C ALA A 392 2.52 -49.61 3.37
N ALA A 393 1.20 -49.62 3.20
CA ALA A 393 0.24 -49.76 4.29
C ALA A 393 0.45 -51.07 5.07
N ARG A 394 0.60 -52.20 4.38
CA ARG A 394 0.90 -53.50 5.03
C ARG A 394 2.21 -53.44 5.81
N ARG A 395 3.25 -52.83 5.25
CA ARG A 395 4.55 -52.69 5.91
C ARG A 395 4.46 -51.83 7.17
N ALA A 396 3.69 -50.74 7.14
CA ALA A 396 3.38 -49.91 8.30
C ALA A 396 2.61 -50.69 9.38
N MET A 397 1.58 -51.44 8.98
CA MET A 397 0.79 -52.25 9.91
C MET A 397 1.64 -53.33 10.58
N ARG A 398 2.56 -53.95 9.83
CA ARG A 398 3.49 -54.95 10.37
C ARG A 398 4.43 -54.38 11.42
N VAL A 399 5.08 -53.24 11.16
CA VAL A 399 6.01 -52.64 12.13
C VAL A 399 5.30 -52.20 13.41
N ALA A 400 4.03 -51.80 13.31
CA ALA A 400 3.20 -51.45 14.46
C ALA A 400 2.53 -52.65 15.16
N GLY A 401 2.71 -53.88 14.67
CA GLY A 401 2.05 -55.08 15.22
C GLY A 401 0.53 -55.13 14.99
N LEU A 402 0.02 -54.37 14.01
CA LEU A 402 -1.40 -54.25 13.69
C LEU A 402 -1.88 -55.27 12.64
N GLU A 403 -0.97 -55.89 11.90
CA GLU A 403 -1.29 -56.80 10.78
C GLU A 403 -2.13 -58.02 11.20
N GLN A 404 -2.07 -58.44 12.47
CA GLN A 404 -2.79 -59.61 12.99
C GLN A 404 -4.13 -59.27 13.67
N ILE A 405 -4.46 -57.99 13.81
CA ILE A 405 -5.73 -57.56 14.42
C ILE A 405 -6.85 -57.77 13.40
N GLY A 406 -7.85 -58.59 13.74
CA GLY A 406 -8.80 -59.14 12.76
C GLY A 406 -9.45 -58.11 11.84
N TRP A 407 -9.93 -56.99 12.37
CA TRP A 407 -10.59 -55.94 11.59
C TRP A 407 -9.60 -55.10 10.73
N ILE A 408 -8.33 -55.05 11.11
CA ILE A 408 -7.26 -54.41 10.32
C ILE A 408 -6.77 -55.36 9.22
N ALA A 409 -6.60 -56.64 9.55
CA ALA A 409 -6.24 -57.70 8.60
C ALA A 409 -7.29 -57.83 7.48
N GLU A 410 -8.58 -57.76 7.83
CA GLU A 410 -9.67 -57.76 6.87
C GLU A 410 -9.61 -56.55 5.92
N ALA A 411 -9.33 -55.35 6.47
CA ALA A 411 -9.21 -54.13 5.69
C ALA A 411 -8.01 -54.17 4.72
N LEU A 412 -6.85 -54.68 5.17
CA LEU A 412 -5.69 -54.90 4.31
C LEU A 412 -6.00 -55.90 3.17
N ALA A 413 -6.66 -57.01 3.49
CA ALA A 413 -7.04 -58.02 2.50
C ALA A 413 -8.10 -57.50 1.51
N ALA A 414 -9.00 -56.61 1.94
CA ALA A 414 -9.93 -55.92 1.06
C ALA A 414 -9.19 -55.03 0.07
N ALA A 415 -8.29 -54.16 0.55
CA ALA A 415 -7.54 -53.25 -0.30
C ALA A 415 -6.65 -53.98 -1.33
N GLU A 416 -5.98 -55.06 -0.94
CA GLU A 416 -5.15 -55.87 -1.86
C GLU A 416 -5.94 -56.62 -2.92
N ALA A 417 -7.20 -56.94 -2.63
CA ALA A 417 -8.12 -57.52 -3.60
C ALA A 417 -8.82 -56.46 -4.46
N ASP A 418 -8.37 -55.20 -4.39
CA ASP A 418 -8.99 -54.03 -5.03
C ASP A 418 -10.49 -53.87 -4.67
N ARG A 419 -10.84 -54.24 -3.43
CA ARG A 419 -12.18 -54.08 -2.87
C ARG A 419 -12.23 -52.85 -1.96
N PRO A 420 -13.38 -52.16 -1.88
CA PRO A 420 -13.55 -51.05 -0.95
C PRO A 420 -13.25 -51.47 0.50
N LEU A 421 -12.58 -50.58 1.24
CA LEU A 421 -12.34 -50.79 2.66
C LEU A 421 -13.67 -50.83 3.44
N PRO A 422 -13.72 -51.49 4.62
CA PRO A 422 -14.89 -51.47 5.48
C PRO A 422 -15.33 -50.05 5.82
N ARG A 423 -16.65 -49.81 5.96
CA ARG A 423 -17.22 -48.48 6.19
C ARG A 423 -16.59 -47.68 7.33
N SER A 424 -16.12 -48.36 8.38
CA SER A 424 -15.44 -47.71 9.50
C SER A 424 -14.18 -46.93 9.11
N PHE A 425 -13.52 -47.31 8.01
CA PHE A 425 -12.34 -46.64 7.47
C PHE A 425 -12.69 -45.49 6.51
N THR A 426 -13.88 -45.51 5.91
CA THR A 426 -14.31 -44.50 4.93
C THR A 426 -15.15 -43.39 5.57
N GLU A 427 -15.91 -43.70 6.62
CA GLU A 427 -16.75 -42.73 7.32
C GLU A 427 -15.90 -41.71 8.10
N GLN A 428 -16.25 -40.42 7.96
CA GLN A 428 -15.56 -39.31 8.63
C GLN A 428 -14.04 -39.30 8.44
N GLY A 429 -13.55 -39.75 7.27
CA GLY A 429 -12.12 -39.82 6.99
C GLY A 429 -11.37 -40.84 7.85
N GLY A 430 -12.05 -41.91 8.28
CA GLY A 430 -11.46 -42.98 9.09
C GLY A 430 -11.42 -42.70 10.60
N ALA A 431 -12.07 -41.62 11.06
CA ALA A 431 -12.13 -41.26 12.48
C ALA A 431 -12.72 -42.39 13.34
N ALA A 432 -13.76 -43.08 12.86
CA ALA A 432 -14.37 -44.21 13.56
C ALA A 432 -13.38 -45.37 13.76
N ALA A 433 -12.62 -45.74 12.72
CA ALA A 433 -11.60 -46.76 12.83
C ALA A 433 -10.41 -46.32 13.70
N TYR A 434 -10.04 -45.03 13.68
CA TYR A 434 -9.01 -44.49 14.56
C TYR A 434 -9.44 -44.48 16.04
N HIS A 435 -10.71 -44.15 16.33
CA HIS A 435 -11.27 -44.29 17.68
C HIS A 435 -11.24 -45.74 18.15
N ARG A 436 -11.62 -46.68 17.27
CA ARG A 436 -11.52 -48.12 17.56
C ARG A 436 -10.07 -48.52 17.86
N LEU A 437 -9.10 -48.09 17.06
CA LEU A 437 -7.67 -48.35 17.29
C LEU A 437 -7.22 -47.95 18.71
N ARG A 438 -7.69 -46.81 19.23
CA ARG A 438 -7.28 -46.32 20.56
C ARG A 438 -7.92 -47.08 21.71
N SER A 439 -9.15 -47.56 21.53
CA SER A 439 -9.97 -48.16 22.57
C SER A 439 -9.90 -49.68 22.61
N ASP A 440 -9.54 -50.33 21.50
CA ASP A 440 -9.48 -51.78 21.36
C ASP A 440 -8.36 -52.38 22.25
N PRO A 441 -8.70 -53.29 23.19
CA PRO A 441 -7.71 -53.89 24.08
C PRO A 441 -6.76 -54.87 23.37
N GLU A 442 -7.11 -55.37 22.19
CA GLU A 442 -6.25 -56.26 21.40
C GLU A 442 -5.13 -55.48 20.69
N VAL A 443 -5.26 -54.15 20.54
CA VAL A 443 -4.27 -53.30 19.88
C VAL A 443 -3.05 -53.10 20.78
N PRO A 444 -1.83 -53.47 20.34
CA PRO A 444 -0.63 -53.23 21.11
C PRO A 444 -0.42 -51.73 21.39
N ARG A 445 0.13 -51.40 22.55
CA ARG A 445 0.49 -50.02 22.92
C ARG A 445 1.99 -49.87 23.02
N THR A 446 2.63 -49.70 21.87
CA THR A 446 4.09 -49.55 21.77
C THR A 446 4.42 -48.08 21.57
N THR A 447 5.22 -47.49 22.45
CA THR A 447 5.76 -46.15 22.25
C THR A 447 7.14 -46.21 21.63
N ALA A 448 7.39 -45.39 20.62
CA ALA A 448 8.69 -45.25 19.98
C ALA A 448 9.13 -43.78 20.00
N PRO A 449 10.44 -43.51 20.11
CA PRO A 449 10.95 -42.16 19.88
C PRO A 449 10.74 -41.79 18.42
N MET A 450 10.00 -40.71 18.19
CA MET A 450 9.71 -40.20 16.84
C MET A 450 10.43 -38.87 16.63
N TYR A 451 10.92 -38.67 15.41
CA TYR A 451 11.36 -37.36 14.95
C TYR A 451 10.16 -36.63 14.36
N THR A 452 9.60 -35.71 15.13
CA THR A 452 8.71 -34.70 14.55
C THR A 452 9.58 -33.71 13.78
N GLU A 453 9.12 -33.31 12.60
CA GLU A 453 9.86 -32.26 11.88
C GLU A 453 9.90 -30.98 12.71
N PRO A 454 11.00 -30.21 12.66
CA PRO A 454 11.01 -28.90 13.27
C PRO A 454 9.91 -28.05 12.62
N GLY A 455 8.89 -27.68 13.40
CA GLY A 455 8.00 -26.59 13.02
C GLY A 455 8.75 -25.25 13.03
N ALA A 456 8.07 -24.17 12.66
CA ALA A 456 8.60 -22.80 12.65
C ALA A 456 9.14 -22.29 14.02
N ALA A 457 9.09 -23.11 15.07
CA ALA A 457 9.54 -22.82 16.43
C ALA A 457 10.65 -23.81 16.90
N GLY A 458 11.73 -23.97 16.13
CA GLY A 458 13.00 -24.52 16.63
C GLY A 458 13.05 -26.03 16.92
N ALA A 459 14.29 -26.51 17.14
CA ALA A 459 14.79 -27.88 17.27
C ALA A 459 13.74 -29.00 17.49
N GLY A 460 13.70 -29.98 16.57
CA GLY A 460 12.78 -31.12 16.63
C GLY A 460 12.87 -31.86 17.97
N ASP A 461 11.77 -31.85 18.71
CA ASP A 461 11.69 -32.50 20.02
C ASP A 461 11.44 -34.01 19.84
N ARG A 462 12.24 -34.82 20.52
CA ARG A 462 12.11 -36.28 20.54
C ARG A 462 11.00 -36.65 21.51
N SER A 463 9.78 -36.69 21.01
CA SER A 463 8.62 -37.15 21.78
C SER A 463 8.45 -38.67 21.69
N GLN A 464 8.15 -39.31 22.82
CA GLN A 464 7.67 -40.69 22.86
C GLN A 464 6.21 -40.70 22.37
N MET A 465 5.94 -41.38 21.27
CA MET A 465 4.60 -41.40 20.69
C MET A 465 4.14 -42.83 20.40
N LEU A 466 2.81 -43.04 20.41
CA LEU A 466 2.18 -44.33 20.17
C LEU A 466 2.38 -44.74 18.70
N LEU A 467 3.19 -45.77 18.46
CA LEU A 467 3.59 -46.25 17.14
C LEU A 467 2.38 -46.61 16.26
N GLN A 468 1.38 -47.27 16.87
CA GLN A 468 0.14 -47.67 16.20
C GLN A 468 -0.62 -46.47 15.64
N ALA A 469 -0.58 -45.33 16.33
CA ALA A 469 -1.27 -44.11 15.93
C ALA A 469 -0.65 -43.46 14.69
N PHE A 470 0.64 -43.69 14.44
CA PHE A 470 1.37 -43.19 13.27
C PHE A 470 1.37 -44.17 12.10
N ALA A 471 1.34 -45.47 12.35
CA ALA A 471 1.23 -46.44 11.28
C ALA A 471 -0.17 -46.42 10.64
N PHE A 472 -1.21 -46.24 11.46
CA PHE A 472 -2.60 -46.40 11.04
C PHE A 472 -3.05 -45.49 9.88
N PRO A 473 -2.65 -44.20 9.82
CA PRO A 473 -2.91 -43.34 8.67
C PRO A 473 -2.49 -43.94 7.31
N ALA A 474 -1.44 -44.76 7.25
CA ALA A 474 -1.01 -45.42 6.01
C ALA A 474 -2.10 -46.36 5.44
N LEU A 475 -2.90 -46.98 6.30
CA LEU A 475 -4.03 -47.82 5.90
C LEU A 475 -5.25 -46.97 5.49
N VAL A 476 -5.50 -45.86 6.20
CA VAL A 476 -6.58 -44.92 5.87
C VAL A 476 -6.32 -44.25 4.51
N ALA A 477 -5.07 -43.99 4.16
CA ALA A 477 -4.67 -43.43 2.86
C ALA A 477 -5.20 -44.23 1.66
N LEU A 478 -5.41 -45.54 1.82
CA LEU A 478 -5.93 -46.41 0.76
C LEU A 478 -7.36 -46.06 0.34
N VAL A 479 -8.11 -45.33 1.17
CA VAL A 479 -9.47 -44.86 0.89
C VAL A 479 -9.49 -43.77 -0.19
N ASN A 480 -8.40 -43.05 -0.41
CA ASN A 480 -8.37 -41.95 -1.36
C ASN A 480 -8.60 -42.47 -2.78
N ASP A 481 -9.47 -41.84 -3.57
CA ASP A 481 -9.78 -42.26 -4.95
C ASP A 481 -8.65 -41.95 -5.95
N ASP A 482 -7.81 -40.94 -5.69
CA ASP A 482 -6.63 -40.69 -6.51
C ASP A 482 -5.51 -41.68 -6.12
N PRO A 483 -5.13 -42.60 -7.02
CA PRO A 483 -4.11 -43.62 -6.75
C PRO A 483 -2.74 -43.01 -6.44
N LEU A 484 -2.42 -41.83 -6.98
CA LEU A 484 -1.17 -41.13 -6.69
C LEU A 484 -1.17 -40.59 -5.25
N VAL A 485 -2.28 -40.01 -4.79
CA VAL A 485 -2.42 -39.53 -3.41
C VAL A 485 -2.33 -40.69 -2.44
N ALA A 486 -3.06 -41.78 -2.71
CA ALA A 486 -3.03 -42.98 -1.86
C ALA A 486 -1.60 -43.55 -1.74
N ALA A 487 -0.84 -43.59 -2.83
CA ALA A 487 0.54 -44.08 -2.83
C ALA A 487 1.48 -43.17 -2.03
N ILE A 488 1.42 -41.86 -2.27
CA ILE A 488 2.28 -40.88 -1.57
C ILE A 488 1.97 -40.87 -0.07
N ASP A 489 0.70 -40.79 0.30
CA ASP A 489 0.28 -40.75 1.70
C ASP A 489 0.67 -42.05 2.41
N ALA A 490 0.38 -43.22 1.82
CA ALA A 490 0.73 -44.51 2.43
C ALA A 490 2.25 -44.68 2.60
N VAL A 491 3.06 -44.27 1.61
CA VAL A 491 4.53 -44.33 1.69
C VAL A 491 5.07 -43.34 2.72
N SER A 492 4.56 -42.11 2.76
CA SER A 492 4.97 -41.10 3.75
C SER A 492 4.66 -41.56 5.17
N GLU A 493 3.43 -42.00 5.43
CA GLU A 493 3.00 -42.45 6.75
C GLU A 493 3.74 -43.72 7.19
N ALA A 494 3.97 -44.65 6.26
CA ALA A 494 4.80 -45.82 6.53
C ALA A 494 6.25 -45.43 6.85
N ALA A 495 6.85 -44.47 6.13
CA ALA A 495 8.19 -43.97 6.39
C ALA A 495 8.31 -43.34 7.79
N VAL A 496 7.28 -42.62 8.25
CA VAL A 496 7.21 -42.07 9.61
C VAL A 496 7.11 -43.20 10.65
N ALA A 497 6.23 -44.18 10.43
CA ALA A 497 6.04 -45.31 11.34
C ALA A 497 7.31 -46.15 11.53
N HIS A 498 8.21 -46.20 10.55
CA HIS A 498 9.47 -46.94 10.66
C HIS A 498 10.53 -46.22 11.52
N GLY A 499 10.34 -44.95 11.89
CA GLY A 499 11.27 -44.22 12.77
C GLY A 499 12.73 -44.30 12.32
N ASP A 500 13.61 -44.80 13.18
CA ASP A 500 15.04 -45.01 12.86
C ASP A 500 15.26 -46.00 11.69
N GLY A 501 14.31 -46.91 11.44
CA GLY A 501 14.31 -47.84 10.32
C GLY A 501 13.86 -47.24 8.98
N ARG A 502 13.51 -45.94 8.93
CA ARG A 502 13.00 -45.25 7.73
C ARG A 502 13.92 -45.41 6.52
N GLY A 503 15.24 -45.32 6.71
CA GLY A 503 16.20 -45.45 5.60
C GLY A 503 16.09 -46.79 4.89
N GLN A 504 15.99 -47.89 5.64
CA GLN A 504 15.82 -49.22 5.05
C GLN A 504 14.46 -49.38 4.38
N PHE A 505 13.39 -48.84 4.98
CA PHE A 505 12.06 -48.85 4.37
C PHE A 505 12.07 -48.17 2.99
N LEU A 506 12.69 -47.00 2.86
CA LEU A 506 12.77 -46.28 1.57
C LEU A 506 13.58 -47.06 0.52
N VAL A 507 14.64 -47.75 0.93
CA VAL A 507 15.40 -48.66 0.04
C VAL A 507 14.51 -49.81 -0.46
N ASP A 508 13.71 -50.40 0.43
CA ASP A 508 12.77 -51.48 0.08
C ASP A 508 11.71 -50.98 -0.92
N VAL A 509 11.16 -49.77 -0.73
CA VAL A 509 10.22 -49.15 -1.69
C VAL A 509 10.91 -48.96 -3.04
N HIS A 510 12.14 -48.43 -3.06
CA HIS A 510 12.87 -48.25 -4.31
C HIS A 510 13.12 -49.54 -5.07
N ALA A 511 13.30 -50.66 -4.37
CA ALA A 511 13.43 -51.99 -4.97
C ALA A 511 12.10 -52.48 -5.55
N LEU A 512 10.97 -52.23 -4.88
CA LEU A 512 9.63 -52.54 -5.39
C LEU A 512 9.29 -51.81 -6.70
N LEU A 513 9.83 -50.60 -6.88
CA LEU A 513 9.58 -49.76 -8.05
C LEU A 513 10.48 -50.07 -9.26
N ARG A 514 11.49 -50.94 -9.12
CA ARG A 514 12.32 -51.39 -10.25
C ARG A 514 11.57 -52.46 -11.01
#